data_AF-A0A728KU85-F1
#
_entry.id   AF-A0A728KU85-F1
#
_cell.length_a   1.000
_cell.length_b   1.000
_cell.length_c   1.000
_cell.angle_alpha   90.00
_cell.angle_beta   90.00
_cell.angle_gamma   90.00
#
_symmetry.space_group_name_H-M   'P 1'
#
loop_
_entity.id
_entity.type
_entity.pdbx_description
1 polymer ?
#
loop_
_entity_poly.entity_id
_entity_poly.type
_entity_poly.pdbx_seq_one_letter_code
_entity_poly.pdbx_strand_id
1 'polypeptide(L)'
;MKIYSALLLAGTALFFSHPALATVCRNSNGTATDIFYDLSDVFTSGNNQPGQVVTLPEKSGWVGVNATCPAGTTVNYTYRSYVSELPVQSTEGNFKYLKLNDYLLGAMSITDSVAGVFYPPRNYILMGVDYNVSQQKPFGVQDSKLVFKL
;
A
#
# COMPACT_ATOMS: atom_id res chain seq x y z
N MET A 1 -28.10 35.21 -38.35
CA MET A 1 -26.73 34.64 -38.38
C MET A 1 -25.99 34.99 -37.09
N LYS A 2 -26.36 34.41 -35.94
CA LYS A 2 -25.72 34.71 -34.63
C LYS A 2 -25.83 33.57 -33.59
N ILE A 3 -26.64 32.54 -33.85
CA ILE A 3 -26.95 31.47 -32.88
C ILE A 3 -26.06 30.23 -33.10
N TYR A 4 -25.60 29.99 -34.34
CA TYR A 4 -24.74 28.84 -34.66
C TYR A 4 -23.29 28.98 -34.16
N SER A 5 -22.82 30.21 -33.91
CA SER A 5 -21.45 30.46 -33.44
C SER A 5 -21.26 30.11 -31.96
N ALA A 6 -22.31 30.14 -31.14
CA ALA A 6 -22.24 29.80 -29.72
C ALA A 6 -22.19 28.28 -29.46
N LEU A 7 -22.82 27.47 -30.33
CA LEU A 7 -22.78 26.01 -30.23
C LEU A 7 -21.41 25.42 -30.61
N LEU A 8 -20.68 26.05 -31.53
CA LEU A 8 -19.34 25.62 -31.94
C LEU A 8 -18.29 25.83 -30.85
N LEU A 9 -18.41 26.88 -30.02
CA LEU A 9 -17.51 27.11 -28.88
C LEU A 9 -17.76 26.17 -27.70
N ALA A 10 -19.00 25.70 -27.51
CA ALA A 10 -19.33 24.74 -26.44
C ALA A 10 -18.81 23.33 -26.75
N GLY A 11 -18.81 22.92 -28.03
CA GLY A 11 -18.28 21.61 -28.46
C GLY A 11 -16.76 21.48 -28.30
N THR A 12 -16.00 22.58 -28.45
CA THR A 12 -14.54 22.57 -28.32
C THR A 12 -14.03 22.45 -26.89
N ALA A 13 -14.83 22.84 -25.88
CA ALA A 13 -14.42 22.77 -24.47
C ALA A 13 -14.41 21.34 -23.91
N LEU A 14 -15.16 20.41 -24.53
CA LEU A 14 -15.25 19.00 -24.10
C LEU A 14 -14.05 18.14 -24.55
N PHE A 15 -13.16 18.66 -25.41
CA PHE A 15 -12.00 17.91 -25.90
C PHE A 15 -10.74 18.02 -25.01
N PHE A 16 -10.76 18.86 -23.97
CA PHE A 16 -9.63 19.04 -23.06
C PHE A 16 -9.79 18.33 -21.71
N SER A 17 -10.79 17.45 -21.56
CA SER A 17 -10.87 16.54 -20.41
C SER A 17 -9.87 15.38 -20.58
N HIS A 18 -8.58 15.69 -20.42
CA HIS A 18 -7.59 14.64 -20.20
C HIS A 18 -7.94 13.97 -18.88
N PRO A 19 -8.14 12.63 -18.84
CA PRO A 19 -8.24 11.94 -17.56
C PRO A 19 -6.95 12.23 -16.80
N ALA A 20 -7.06 12.87 -15.64
CA ALA A 20 -5.97 12.99 -14.68
C ALA A 20 -5.71 11.58 -14.13
N LEU A 21 -5.01 10.76 -14.92
CA LEU A 21 -4.59 9.44 -14.47
C LEU A 21 -3.60 9.65 -13.34
N ALA A 22 -3.89 9.07 -12.18
CA ALA A 22 -2.94 9.02 -11.09
C ALA A 22 -1.68 8.31 -11.58
N THR A 23 -0.54 8.98 -11.45
CA THR A 23 0.75 8.40 -11.80
C THR A 23 1.05 7.20 -10.90
N VAL A 24 1.30 6.03 -11.51
CA VAL A 24 1.64 4.81 -10.78
C VAL A 24 3.15 4.64 -10.75
N CYS A 25 3.72 4.77 -9.54
CA CYS A 25 5.12 4.46 -9.28
C CYS A 25 5.35 2.95 -9.29
N ARG A 26 6.55 2.53 -9.67
CA ARG A 26 6.91 1.11 -9.82
C ARG A 26 8.10 0.77 -8.95
N ASN A 27 8.29 -0.50 -8.64
CA ASN A 27 9.52 -0.96 -8.00
C ASN A 27 10.72 -0.60 -8.89
N SER A 28 11.75 0.01 -8.30
CA SER A 28 12.94 0.47 -9.03
C SER A 28 13.72 -0.68 -9.68
N ASN A 29 13.57 -1.90 -9.19
CA ASN A 29 14.18 -3.10 -9.78
C ASN A 29 13.36 -3.66 -10.96
N GLY A 30 12.22 -3.07 -11.29
CA GLY A 30 11.36 -3.48 -12.40
C GLY A 30 10.43 -4.67 -12.12
N THR A 31 10.67 -5.41 -11.04
CA THR A 31 9.84 -6.57 -10.61
C THR A 31 9.31 -6.37 -9.19
N ALA A 32 8.29 -7.12 -8.81
CA ALA A 32 7.87 -7.19 -7.41
C ALA A 32 9.03 -7.72 -6.53
N THR A 33 9.12 -7.21 -5.31
CA THR A 33 10.04 -7.72 -4.29
C THR A 33 9.22 -8.55 -3.31
N ASP A 34 9.54 -9.83 -3.21
CA ASP A 34 8.91 -10.72 -2.25
C ASP A 34 9.58 -10.59 -0.88
N ILE A 35 8.76 -10.49 0.17
CA ILE A 35 9.22 -10.41 1.55
C ILE A 35 8.70 -11.64 2.29
N PHE A 36 9.64 -12.49 2.72
CA PHE A 36 9.33 -13.71 3.45
C PHE A 36 9.38 -13.47 4.97
N TYR A 37 8.48 -14.15 5.67
CA TYR A 37 8.46 -14.29 7.12
C TYR A 37 8.73 -15.75 7.46
N ASP A 38 9.76 -16.00 8.27
CA ASP A 38 10.03 -17.34 8.78
C ASP A 38 9.11 -17.61 9.98
N LEU A 39 8.33 -18.68 9.88
CA LEU A 39 7.39 -19.11 10.91
C LEU A 39 7.85 -20.39 11.64
N SER A 40 9.03 -20.92 11.30
CA SER A 40 9.47 -22.26 11.73
C SER A 40 9.54 -22.42 13.25
N ASP A 41 9.93 -21.35 13.96
CA ASP A 41 10.08 -21.32 15.42
C ASP A 41 8.98 -20.50 16.13
N VAL A 42 7.94 -20.09 15.40
CA VAL A 42 6.86 -19.24 15.93
C VAL A 42 5.86 -20.06 16.72
N PHE A 43 5.51 -21.24 16.22
CA PHE A 43 4.53 -22.13 16.83
C PHE A 43 5.20 -23.27 17.58
N THR A 44 4.85 -23.39 18.86
CA THR A 44 5.28 -24.45 19.77
C THR A 44 4.06 -25.25 20.21
N SER A 45 4.30 -26.41 20.82
CA SER A 45 3.21 -27.21 21.42
C SER A 45 2.42 -26.46 22.50
N GLY A 46 2.98 -25.38 23.09
CA GLY A 46 2.31 -24.57 24.10
C GLY A 46 1.41 -23.46 23.55
N ASN A 47 1.60 -23.02 22.29
CA ASN A 47 0.83 -21.92 21.70
C ASN A 47 0.03 -22.32 20.44
N ASN A 48 0.28 -23.48 19.85
CA ASN A 48 -0.45 -23.99 18.69
C ASN A 48 -1.78 -24.61 19.11
N GLN A 49 -2.76 -23.78 19.43
CA GLN A 49 -4.11 -24.20 19.81
C GLN A 49 -5.15 -23.22 19.24
N PRO A 50 -6.37 -23.70 18.94
CA PRO A 50 -7.41 -22.85 18.35
C PRO A 50 -7.68 -21.60 19.19
N GLY A 51 -7.74 -20.45 18.53
CA GLY A 51 -8.03 -19.15 19.15
C GLY A 51 -6.84 -18.47 19.84
N GLN A 52 -5.66 -19.08 19.86
CA GLN A 52 -4.44 -18.36 20.25
C GLN A 52 -4.00 -17.37 19.18
N VAL A 53 -3.49 -16.23 19.64
CA VAL A 53 -2.89 -15.22 18.78
C VAL A 53 -1.41 -15.11 19.11
N VAL A 54 -0.56 -15.47 18.16
CA VAL A 54 0.88 -15.32 18.24
C VAL A 54 1.28 -14.03 17.52
N THR A 55 1.87 -13.09 18.27
CA THR A 55 2.41 -11.86 17.69
C THR A 55 3.86 -12.10 17.33
N LEU A 56 4.21 -11.98 16.06
CA LEU A 56 5.59 -12.05 15.62
C LEU A 56 6.39 -10.86 16.17
N PRO A 57 7.69 -11.06 16.47
CA PRO A 57 8.59 -9.95 16.78
C PRO A 57 8.48 -8.86 15.72
N GLU A 58 8.47 -7.59 16.13
CA GLU A 58 8.37 -6.47 15.21
C GLU A 58 9.49 -6.52 14.19
N LYS A 59 9.16 -6.63 12.89
CA LYS A 59 10.13 -6.36 11.84
C LYS A 59 10.23 -4.85 11.73
N SER A 60 11.12 -4.27 12.53
CA SER A 60 11.48 -2.86 12.48
C SER A 60 12.72 -2.71 11.59
N GLY A 61 12.57 -1.99 10.48
CA GLY A 61 13.67 -1.76 9.54
C GLY A 61 13.20 -1.51 8.12
N TRP A 62 14.13 -1.07 7.28
CA TRP A 62 13.90 -0.87 5.85
C TRP A 62 13.62 -2.21 5.16
N VAL A 63 12.45 -2.36 4.54
CA VAL A 63 11.97 -3.63 3.92
C VAL A 63 12.71 -4.02 2.63
N GLY A 64 13.59 -3.14 2.15
CA GLY A 64 14.46 -3.38 0.99
C GLY A 64 13.88 -2.87 -0.32
N VAL A 65 12.74 -2.19 -0.27
CA VAL A 65 11.98 -1.80 -1.46
C VAL A 65 12.21 -0.33 -1.80
N ASN A 66 12.67 -0.08 -3.02
CA ASN A 66 12.70 1.24 -3.63
C ASN A 66 11.62 1.34 -4.70
N ALA A 67 11.00 2.50 -4.82
CA ALA A 67 10.09 2.83 -5.90
C ALA A 67 10.64 3.99 -6.73
N THR A 68 10.22 4.06 -8.00
CA THR A 68 10.48 5.17 -8.92
C THR A 68 9.19 5.55 -9.61
N CYS A 69 8.86 6.84 -9.64
CA CYS A 69 7.70 7.35 -10.38
C CYS A 69 8.12 7.76 -11.80
N PRO A 70 7.23 7.61 -12.80
CA PRO A 70 7.53 7.96 -14.19
C PRO A 70 7.65 9.48 -14.41
N ALA A 71 8.14 9.84 -15.60
CA ALA A 71 8.27 11.23 -16.05
C ALA A 71 6.92 11.94 -16.01
N GLY A 72 6.95 13.25 -15.74
CA GLY A 72 5.75 14.07 -15.65
C GLY A 72 5.06 14.03 -14.28
N THR A 73 5.61 13.31 -13.29
CA THR A 73 5.18 13.43 -11.90
C THR A 73 5.54 14.83 -11.37
N THR A 74 4.55 15.65 -11.05
CA THR A 74 4.75 17.04 -10.61
C THR A 74 4.71 17.24 -9.09
N VAL A 75 4.37 16.20 -8.34
CA VAL A 75 4.25 16.23 -6.87
C VAL A 75 5.35 15.42 -6.21
N ASN A 76 5.61 15.66 -4.93
CA ASN A 76 6.64 14.96 -4.14
C ASN A 76 6.06 14.01 -3.09
N TYR A 77 4.76 13.72 -3.12
CA TYR A 77 4.12 12.76 -2.22
C TYR A 77 3.52 11.60 -3.01
N THR A 78 3.26 10.49 -2.32
CA THR A 78 2.63 9.32 -2.92
C THR A 78 1.45 8.85 -2.09
N TYR A 79 0.55 8.11 -2.73
CA TYR A 79 -0.44 7.29 -2.04
C TYR A 79 -0.04 5.83 -2.16
N ARG A 80 -0.18 5.07 -1.07
CA ARG A 80 0.13 3.64 -1.04
C ARG A 80 -1.09 2.83 -0.64
N SER A 81 -1.26 1.69 -1.30
CA SER A 81 -2.31 0.72 -1.00
C SER A 81 -1.68 -0.61 -0.60
N TYR A 82 -2.19 -1.20 0.47
CA TYR A 82 -1.86 -2.54 0.94
C TYR A 82 -3.09 -3.39 0.69
N VAL A 83 -2.99 -4.25 -0.32
CA VAL A 83 -4.11 -5.04 -0.82
C VAL A 83 -3.86 -6.52 -0.57
N SER A 84 -4.93 -7.29 -0.51
CA SER A 84 -4.88 -8.74 -0.48
C SER A 84 -6.04 -9.29 -1.29
N GLU A 85 -5.81 -10.42 -1.95
CA GLU A 85 -6.87 -11.22 -2.59
C GLU A 85 -7.56 -12.16 -1.59
N LEU A 86 -6.97 -12.34 -0.40
CA LEU A 86 -7.54 -13.16 0.66
C LEU A 86 -8.72 -12.43 1.31
N PRO A 87 -9.82 -13.14 1.62
CA PRO A 87 -10.96 -12.54 2.29
C PRO A 87 -10.61 -12.19 3.74
N VAL A 88 -11.15 -11.07 4.21
CA VAL A 88 -11.19 -10.74 5.63
C VAL A 88 -12.20 -11.66 6.31
N GLN A 89 -11.71 -12.55 7.18
CA GLN A 89 -12.51 -13.51 7.94
C GLN A 89 -13.13 -12.87 9.18
N SER A 90 -12.36 -12.06 9.90
CA SER A 90 -12.80 -11.39 11.12
C SER A 90 -12.06 -10.06 11.30
N THR A 91 -12.57 -9.22 12.20
CA THR A 91 -11.90 -8.00 12.64
C THR A 91 -11.95 -7.95 14.16
N GLU A 92 -10.78 -7.83 14.80
CA GLU A 92 -10.66 -7.78 16.26
C GLU A 92 -9.84 -6.54 16.64
N GLY A 93 -10.50 -5.62 17.36
CA GLY A 93 -9.98 -4.26 17.47
C GLY A 93 -9.84 -3.63 16.08
N ASN A 94 -8.63 -3.19 15.73
CA ASN A 94 -8.35 -2.64 14.41
C ASN A 94 -7.73 -3.66 13.44
N PHE A 95 -7.36 -4.84 13.92
CA PHE A 95 -6.71 -5.87 13.10
C PHE A 95 -7.75 -6.60 12.24
N LYS A 96 -7.47 -6.66 10.93
CA LYS A 96 -8.28 -7.39 9.96
C LYS A 96 -7.59 -8.73 9.69
N TYR A 97 -8.22 -9.82 10.11
CA TYR A 97 -7.68 -11.15 9.99
C TYR A 97 -8.09 -11.77 8.65
N LEU A 98 -7.09 -12.08 7.84
CA LEU A 98 -7.22 -12.73 6.54
C LEU A 98 -7.06 -14.24 6.70
N LYS A 99 -7.83 -15.02 5.94
CA LYS A 99 -7.69 -16.48 5.92
C LYS A 99 -6.45 -16.88 5.11
N LEU A 100 -5.33 -17.19 5.78
CA LEU A 100 -4.08 -17.62 5.12
C LEU A 100 -4.18 -19.06 4.63
N ASN A 101 -4.79 -19.93 5.44
CA ASN A 101 -5.15 -21.30 5.09
C ASN A 101 -6.34 -21.76 5.95
N ASP A 102 -6.67 -23.06 5.94
CA ASP A 102 -7.81 -23.59 6.70
C ASP A 102 -7.66 -23.54 8.23
N TYR A 103 -6.44 -23.36 8.74
CA TYR A 103 -6.10 -23.40 10.16
C TYR A 103 -5.56 -22.08 10.70
N LEU A 104 -5.13 -21.16 9.84
CA LEU A 104 -4.39 -19.98 10.22
C LEU A 104 -5.01 -18.72 9.64
N LEU A 105 -5.26 -17.76 10.52
CA LEU A 105 -5.58 -16.39 10.13
C LEU A 105 -4.33 -15.52 10.27
N GLY A 106 -4.29 -14.41 9.55
CA GLY A 106 -3.17 -13.46 9.64
C GLY A 106 -3.66 -12.04 9.58
N ALA A 107 -3.17 -11.20 10.49
CA ALA A 107 -3.43 -9.77 10.49
C ALA A 107 -2.13 -8.99 10.66
N MET A 108 -2.09 -7.75 10.17
CA MET A 108 -0.90 -6.93 10.30
C MET A 108 -1.23 -5.48 10.69
N SER A 109 -0.28 -4.84 11.35
CA SER A 109 -0.23 -3.38 11.46
C SER A 109 1.12 -2.86 10.98
N ILE A 110 1.07 -1.71 10.35
CA ILE A 110 2.23 -1.03 9.79
C ILE A 110 2.28 0.38 10.37
N THR A 111 3.47 0.85 10.71
CA THR A 111 3.70 2.22 11.15
C THR A 111 4.48 2.98 10.09
N ASP A 112 3.90 4.07 9.62
CA ASP A 112 4.57 5.07 8.79
C ASP A 112 4.72 6.37 9.58
N SER A 113 5.80 7.12 9.31
CA SER A 113 6.12 8.36 10.03
C SER A 113 5.09 9.48 9.81
N VAL A 114 4.34 9.44 8.72
CA VAL A 114 3.35 10.45 8.34
C VAL A 114 1.93 9.91 8.47
N ALA A 115 1.67 8.70 7.97
CA ALA A 115 0.33 8.11 8.04
C ALA A 115 -0.03 7.57 9.43
N GLY A 116 0.96 7.42 10.33
CA GLY A 116 0.80 6.79 11.62
C GLY A 116 0.61 5.27 11.50
N VAL A 117 -0.12 4.69 12.45
CA VAL A 117 -0.41 3.25 12.46
C VAL A 117 -1.63 2.95 11.60
N PHE A 118 -1.53 1.92 10.76
CA PHE A 118 -2.65 1.44 9.96
C PHE A 118 -2.66 -0.08 9.84
N TYR A 119 -3.83 -0.62 9.49
CA TYR A 119 -4.14 -2.05 9.53
C TYR A 119 -4.64 -2.51 8.15
N PRO A 120 -3.74 -3.08 7.33
CA PRO A 120 -4.09 -3.65 6.03
C PRO A 120 -5.18 -4.75 6.11
N PRO A 121 -5.97 -4.95 5.05
CA PRO A 121 -5.92 -4.22 3.78
C PRO A 121 -6.48 -2.80 3.88
N ARG A 122 -5.84 -1.85 3.19
CA ARG A 122 -6.22 -0.43 3.17
C ARG A 122 -5.67 0.24 1.90
N ASN A 123 -6.50 1.05 1.25
CA ASN A 123 -6.15 1.75 0.02
C ASN A 123 -5.85 3.23 0.27
N TYR A 124 -5.06 3.81 -0.64
CA TYR A 124 -4.84 5.25 -0.77
C TYR A 124 -4.43 5.95 0.53
N ILE A 125 -3.45 5.37 1.22
CA ILE A 125 -2.86 5.97 2.41
C ILE A 125 -1.87 7.05 1.92
N LEU A 126 -2.03 8.29 2.38
CA LEU A 126 -1.11 9.37 2.05
C LEU A 126 0.23 9.13 2.76
N MET A 127 1.30 9.05 1.98
CA MET A 127 2.66 8.90 2.46
C MET A 127 3.33 10.27 2.66
N GLY A 128 4.49 10.26 3.32
CA GLY A 128 5.35 11.43 3.42
C GLY A 128 5.87 11.95 2.08
N VAL A 129 6.60 13.06 2.17
CA VAL A 129 7.21 13.74 1.02
C VAL A 129 8.61 13.20 0.78
N ASP A 130 8.92 12.86 -0.47
CA ASP A 130 10.26 12.56 -0.95
C ASP A 130 10.51 13.26 -2.30
N TYR A 131 11.58 14.07 -2.37
CA TYR A 131 11.90 14.84 -3.56
C TYR A 131 12.24 13.96 -4.77
N ASN A 132 12.68 12.71 -4.57
CA ASN A 132 12.99 11.81 -5.68
C ASN A 132 11.73 11.39 -6.48
N VAL A 133 10.53 11.53 -5.90
CA VAL A 133 9.23 11.21 -6.52
C VAL A 133 9.04 12.00 -7.83
N SER A 134 9.25 13.32 -7.83
CA SER A 134 9.11 14.14 -9.04
C SER A 134 10.32 14.10 -9.98
N GLN A 135 11.46 13.56 -9.50
CA GLN A 135 12.74 13.60 -10.21
C GLN A 135 13.04 12.32 -10.99
N GLN A 136 12.09 11.37 -11.05
CA GLN A 136 12.31 10.03 -11.60
C GLN A 136 13.49 9.30 -10.96
N LYS A 137 13.72 9.53 -9.67
CA LYS A 137 14.80 8.88 -8.93
C LYS A 137 14.22 7.85 -7.95
N PRO A 138 14.98 6.80 -7.61
CA PRO A 138 14.57 5.86 -6.57
C PRO A 138 14.33 6.55 -5.22
N PHE A 139 13.24 6.21 -4.56
CA PHE A 139 12.94 6.57 -3.17
C PHE A 139 12.54 5.34 -2.36
N GLY A 140 12.81 5.37 -1.06
CA GLY A 140 12.58 4.25 -0.17
C GLY A 140 11.12 4.09 0.23
N VAL A 141 10.63 2.85 0.25
CA VAL A 141 9.37 2.47 0.91
C VAL A 141 9.67 2.26 2.39
N GLN A 142 9.52 3.31 3.18
CA GLN A 142 9.93 3.35 4.60
C GLN A 142 8.86 2.85 5.57
N ASP A 143 8.32 1.66 5.30
CA ASP A 143 7.42 1.01 6.26
C ASP A 143 8.23 0.55 7.47
N SER A 144 7.71 0.80 8.67
CA SER A 144 8.37 0.46 9.91
C SER A 144 7.42 -0.24 10.88
N LYS A 145 8.00 -0.90 11.89
CA LYS A 145 7.27 -1.60 12.96
C LYS A 145 6.15 -2.48 12.40
N LEU A 146 6.53 -3.36 11.48
CA LEU A 146 5.60 -4.34 10.92
C LEU A 146 5.31 -5.36 12.01
N VAL A 147 4.11 -5.27 12.58
CA VAL A 147 3.59 -6.23 13.55
C VAL A 147 2.71 -7.20 12.81
N PHE A 148 3.02 -8.49 12.91
CA PHE A 148 2.22 -9.54 12.33
C PHE A 148 1.61 -10.39 13.45
N LYS A 149 0.31 -10.67 13.33
CA LYS A 149 -0.46 -11.49 14.24
C LYS A 149 -0.99 -12.69 13.49
N LEU A 150 -0.80 -13.86 14.07
CA LEU A 150 -1.19 -15.15 13.54
C LEU A 150 -2.08 -15.90 14.53
#